data_AF-A0A2V9BW94-F1
#
_entry.id   AF-A0A2V9BW94-F1
#
_cell.length_a   1.000
_cell.length_b   1.000
_cell.length_c   1.000
_cell.angle_alpha   90.00
_cell.angle_beta   90.00
_cell.angle_gamma   90.00
#
_symmetry.space_group_name_H-M   'P 1'
#
loop_
_entity.id
_entity.type
_entity.pdbx_description
1 polymer ?
#
loop_
_entity_poly.entity_id
_entity_poly.type
_entity_poly.pdbx_seq_one_letter_code
_entity_poly.pdbx_strand_id
1 'polypeptide(L)'
;MVARSGQINQEAETDLRIKKEIAMKMTHKATALNAASAALALLTLFAAMAPSAIAKPRPVKPAEQPATVIAHLLLPGAPASQMFVLEHGGKQYLYIEQASKEGLVIVDVTKPNEPSVIKRVAWPNEASTGKLQMVGAGLALATAPDGGSGLVGGYPTQSVRVLDLSDPANPRALQSFSGVTSVLEDDGRNLIYITNNEGLWVLRHKQEQPAFPRWDPETRPTRTTEGKLAQKVTT
;
A
#
# COMPACT_ATOMS: atom_id res chain seq x y z
N MET A 1 29.64 43.11 -63.12
CA MET A 1 29.64 44.57 -63.40
C MET A 1 29.09 44.75 -64.82
N VAL A 2 27.85 45.28 -64.94
CA VAL A 2 27.19 45.83 -66.15
C VAL A 2 26.91 44.76 -67.27
N ALA A 3 25.74 44.60 -67.90
CA ALA A 3 24.76 45.56 -68.36
C ALA A 3 23.33 44.97 -68.41
N ARG A 4 22.40 45.83 -67.98
CA ARG A 4 20.95 45.85 -68.20
C ARG A 4 20.67 46.28 -69.66
N SER A 5 19.41 46.26 -70.07
CA SER A 5 18.84 47.15 -71.12
C SER A 5 18.53 46.59 -72.51
N GLY A 6 18.05 45.34 -72.60
CA GLY A 6 17.30 44.84 -73.79
C GLY A 6 15.92 44.25 -73.46
N GLN A 7 15.74 43.74 -72.24
CA GLN A 7 14.56 42.94 -71.87
C GLN A 7 13.31 43.77 -71.54
N ILE A 8 13.49 45.08 -71.35
CA ILE A 8 12.44 46.05 -70.97
C ILE A 8 11.30 46.18 -72.00
N ASN A 9 11.46 45.70 -73.24
CA ASN A 9 10.42 45.82 -74.28
C ASN A 9 9.60 44.55 -74.52
N GLN A 10 10.02 43.37 -74.01
CA GLN A 10 9.22 42.14 -74.13
C GLN A 10 8.25 41.96 -72.97
N GLU A 11 8.61 42.41 -71.77
CA GLU A 11 7.75 42.31 -70.58
C GLU A 11 6.45 43.12 -70.70
N ALA A 12 6.49 44.23 -71.46
CA ALA A 12 5.33 45.08 -71.67
C ALA A 12 4.21 44.42 -72.51
N GLU A 13 4.55 43.56 -73.48
CA GLU A 13 3.54 42.84 -74.27
C GLU A 13 2.90 41.68 -73.50
N THR A 14 3.67 41.01 -72.65
CA THR A 14 3.15 39.94 -71.79
C THR A 14 2.20 40.46 -70.72
N ASP A 15 2.50 41.63 -70.14
CA ASP A 15 1.63 42.25 -69.12
C ASP A 15 0.28 42.71 -69.70
N LEU A 16 0.25 43.15 -70.97
CA LEU A 16 -1.00 43.50 -71.66
C LEU A 16 -1.89 42.28 -71.97
N ARG A 17 -1.28 41.15 -72.35
CA ARG A 17 -2.02 39.89 -72.57
C ARG A 17 -2.61 39.35 -71.28
N ILE A 18 -1.84 39.37 -70.20
CA ILE A 18 -2.29 38.88 -68.89
C ILE A 18 -3.36 39.81 -68.31
N LYS A 19 -3.26 41.14 -68.49
CA LYS A 19 -4.33 42.08 -68.13
C LYS A 19 -5.62 41.89 -68.93
N LYS A 20 -5.54 41.51 -70.22
CA LYS A 20 -6.74 41.19 -71.03
C LYS A 20 -7.43 39.90 -70.59
N GLU A 21 -6.66 38.87 -70.20
CA GLU A 21 -7.22 37.58 -69.79
C GLU A 21 -7.81 37.63 -68.37
N ILE A 22 -7.22 38.43 -67.47
CA ILE A 22 -7.73 38.66 -66.12
C ILE A 22 -8.95 39.61 -66.12
N ALA A 23 -9.05 40.53 -67.08
CA ALA A 23 -10.22 41.40 -67.23
C ALA A 23 -11.48 40.67 -67.76
N MET A 24 -11.36 39.50 -68.39
CA MET A 24 -12.52 38.75 -68.91
C MET A 24 -13.30 37.97 -67.83
N LYS A 25 -12.86 37.99 -66.57
CA LYS A 25 -13.62 37.39 -65.45
C LYS A 25 -14.07 38.39 -64.39
N MET A 26 -13.97 39.68 -64.69
CA MET A 26 -14.65 40.70 -63.92
C MET A 26 -16.13 40.72 -64.30
N THR A 27 -16.96 40.31 -63.33
CA THR A 27 -18.20 40.98 -62.95
C THR A 27 -19.31 41.18 -64.01
N HIS A 28 -20.54 40.75 -63.72
CA HIS A 28 -21.56 41.65 -63.17
C HIS A 28 -22.92 40.96 -63.05
N LYS A 29 -23.55 41.25 -61.91
CA LYS A 29 -24.95 41.01 -61.55
C LYS A 29 -25.91 41.65 -62.55
N ALA A 30 -27.10 41.04 -62.71
CA ALA A 30 -28.44 41.64 -62.94
C ALA A 30 -29.28 40.75 -63.88
N THR A 31 -30.15 39.88 -63.34
CA THR A 31 -31.61 40.06 -63.14
C THR A 31 -32.49 39.92 -64.40
N ALA A 32 -33.31 38.86 -64.42
CA ALA A 32 -34.67 38.85 -64.99
C ALA A 32 -35.47 37.76 -64.24
N LEU A 33 -36.22 38.17 -63.21
CA LEU A 33 -37.69 38.19 -63.14
C LEU A 33 -38.38 36.81 -63.04
N ASN A 34 -38.93 36.57 -61.84
CA ASN A 34 -40.27 36.04 -61.53
C ASN A 34 -40.95 35.15 -62.58
N ALA A 35 -41.15 33.88 -62.21
CA ALA A 35 -42.46 33.30 -61.88
C ALA A 35 -42.45 31.78 -62.13
N ALA A 36 -42.37 30.99 -61.06
CA ALA A 36 -42.86 29.62 -61.09
C ALA A 36 -43.27 29.22 -59.67
N SER A 37 -44.55 29.44 -59.40
CA SER A 37 -45.25 28.94 -58.23
C SER A 37 -45.37 27.42 -58.24
N ALA A 38 -45.25 26.85 -57.04
CA ALA A 38 -46.04 25.74 -56.53
C ALA A 38 -46.11 24.44 -57.34
N ALA A 39 -45.13 23.57 -57.15
CA ALA A 39 -45.31 22.11 -57.21
C ALA A 39 -44.26 21.35 -56.38
N LEU A 40 -43.95 21.84 -55.17
CA LEU A 40 -43.12 21.11 -54.20
C LEU A 40 -43.89 20.94 -52.88
N ALA A 41 -45.09 20.36 -53.00
CA ALA A 41 -45.90 19.94 -51.88
C ALA A 41 -46.40 18.52 -52.18
N LEU A 42 -45.56 17.50 -51.97
CA LEU A 42 -45.88 16.07 -51.71
C LEU A 42 -44.63 15.19 -51.87
N LEU A 43 -43.65 15.40 -50.99
CA LEU A 43 -42.57 14.47 -50.63
C LEU A 43 -41.97 15.00 -49.31
N THR A 44 -42.74 15.16 -48.22
CA THR A 44 -43.16 14.08 -47.31
C THR A 44 -42.24 12.85 -47.38
N LEU A 45 -41.56 12.36 -46.36
CA LEU A 45 -41.73 12.51 -44.92
C LEU A 45 -40.84 11.42 -44.28
N PHE A 46 -39.51 11.37 -44.44
CA PHE A 46 -38.69 10.33 -43.77
C PHE A 46 -37.21 10.71 -43.61
N ALA A 47 -36.90 11.78 -42.88
CA ALA A 47 -35.53 11.93 -42.34
C ALA A 47 -35.48 12.67 -40.99
N ALA A 48 -36.61 12.78 -40.30
CA ALA A 48 -36.67 13.31 -38.95
C ALA A 48 -37.19 12.22 -38.00
N MET A 49 -36.37 11.18 -37.79
CA MET A 49 -36.47 10.22 -36.67
C MET A 49 -35.37 9.17 -36.83
N ALA A 50 -34.11 9.57 -36.62
CA ALA A 50 -33.18 8.61 -36.07
C ALA A 50 -33.57 8.47 -34.59
N PRO A 51 -33.99 7.28 -34.10
CA PRO A 51 -34.11 7.10 -32.67
C PRO A 51 -32.73 7.37 -32.07
N SER A 52 -32.62 8.41 -31.25
CA SER A 52 -31.46 8.58 -30.39
C SER A 52 -31.31 7.27 -29.62
N ALA A 53 -30.31 6.48 -29.97
CA ALA A 53 -29.90 5.33 -29.19
C ALA A 53 -29.30 5.89 -27.89
N ILE A 54 -30.16 6.25 -26.94
CA ILE A 54 -29.77 6.44 -25.56
C ILE A 54 -29.35 5.06 -25.09
N ALA A 55 -28.05 4.80 -25.07
CA ALA A 55 -27.51 3.66 -24.36
C ALA A 55 -28.05 3.74 -22.93
N LYS A 56 -28.83 2.74 -22.52
CA LYS A 56 -29.17 2.59 -21.09
C LYS A 56 -27.84 2.64 -20.33
N PRO A 57 -27.69 3.48 -19.29
CA PRO A 57 -26.45 3.49 -18.53
C PRO A 57 -26.19 2.05 -18.10
N ARG A 58 -25.09 1.47 -18.58
CA ARG A 58 -24.62 0.17 -18.12
C ARG A 58 -24.50 0.30 -16.60
N PRO A 59 -25.10 -0.59 -15.80
CA PRO A 59 -24.92 -0.53 -14.36
C PRO A 59 -23.41 -0.61 -14.13
N VAL A 60 -22.85 0.50 -13.66
CA VAL A 60 -21.45 0.55 -13.25
C VAL A 60 -21.40 -0.41 -12.07
N LYS A 61 -20.73 -1.55 -12.23
CA LYS A 61 -20.45 -2.46 -11.11
C LYS A 61 -19.90 -1.57 -9.99
N PRO A 62 -20.52 -1.55 -8.79
CA PRO A 62 -20.01 -0.73 -7.70
C PRO A 62 -18.51 -1.00 -7.59
N ALA A 63 -17.71 0.06 -7.58
CA ALA A 63 -16.26 -0.08 -7.44
C ALA A 63 -16.01 -0.93 -6.19
N GLU A 64 -15.42 -2.11 -6.39
CA GLU A 64 -15.08 -3.04 -5.33
C GLU A 64 -14.14 -2.29 -4.40
N GLN A 65 -14.60 -1.97 -3.19
CA GLN A 65 -13.80 -1.17 -2.27
C GLN A 65 -12.51 -1.93 -1.94
N PRO A 66 -11.34 -1.27 -1.97
CA PRO A 66 -10.05 -1.93 -1.76
C PRO A 66 -9.88 -2.50 -0.35
N ALA A 67 -10.77 -2.14 0.59
CA ALA A 67 -10.82 -2.68 1.94
C ALA A 67 -12.24 -2.55 2.52
N THR A 68 -12.58 -3.41 3.47
CA THR A 68 -13.82 -3.35 4.26
C THR A 68 -13.49 -3.58 5.72
N VAL A 69 -14.12 -2.80 6.61
CA VAL A 69 -14.02 -3.02 8.06
C VAL A 69 -14.87 -4.24 8.42
N ILE A 70 -14.22 -5.30 8.91
CA ILE A 70 -14.90 -6.57 9.24
C ILE A 70 -15.12 -6.77 10.75
N ALA A 71 -14.47 -5.97 11.60
CA ALA A 71 -14.61 -6.00 13.04
C ALA A 71 -14.21 -4.66 13.68
N HIS A 72 -14.70 -4.43 14.89
CA HIS A 72 -14.27 -3.34 15.76
C HIS A 72 -14.21 -3.86 17.21
N LEU A 73 -13.05 -3.71 17.86
CA LEU A 73 -12.85 -4.08 19.25
C LEU A 73 -12.47 -2.84 20.05
N LEU A 74 -13.27 -2.51 21.06
CA LEU A 74 -12.98 -1.38 21.94
C LEU A 74 -11.80 -1.72 22.85
N LEU A 75 -10.77 -0.88 22.82
CA LEU A 75 -9.60 -0.95 23.70
C LEU A 75 -9.62 0.24 24.67
N PRO A 76 -10.26 0.12 25.85
CA PRO A 76 -10.18 1.16 26.86
C PRO A 76 -8.74 1.36 27.35
N GLY A 77 -8.47 2.56 27.85
CA GLY A 77 -7.17 2.97 28.39
C GLY A 77 -6.45 3.96 27.49
N ALA A 78 -5.14 4.03 27.65
CA ALA A 78 -4.23 4.84 26.86
C ALA A 78 -4.22 4.41 25.39
N PRO A 79 -3.92 5.35 24.46
CA PRO A 79 -3.80 5.01 23.05
C PRO A 79 -2.71 3.97 22.81
N ALA A 80 -2.90 3.15 21.79
CA ALA A 80 -1.89 2.20 21.35
C ALA A 80 -0.67 2.95 20.76
N SER A 81 0.54 2.61 21.20
CA SER A 81 1.81 3.14 20.69
C SER A 81 2.40 2.25 19.60
N GLN A 82 2.36 0.93 19.79
CA GLN A 82 2.94 -0.07 18.90
C GLN A 82 2.12 -1.36 18.88
N MET A 83 2.23 -2.15 17.80
CA MET A 83 1.55 -3.43 17.66
C MET A 83 2.43 -4.48 16.98
N PHE A 84 2.30 -5.73 17.40
CA PHE A 84 3.00 -6.89 16.83
C PHE A 84 2.07 -8.11 16.76
N VAL A 85 2.22 -8.94 15.73
CA VAL A 85 1.49 -10.21 15.61
C VAL A 85 2.45 -11.35 15.95
N LEU A 86 2.01 -12.26 16.82
CA LEU A 86 2.72 -13.51 17.11
C LEU A 86 1.79 -14.71 16.92
N GLU A 87 2.35 -15.80 16.41
CA GLU A 87 1.67 -17.09 16.34
C GLU A 87 2.04 -17.95 17.54
N HIS A 88 1.04 -18.57 18.15
CA HIS A 88 1.23 -19.52 19.24
C HIS A 88 0.19 -20.63 19.15
N GLY A 89 0.63 -21.88 19.03
CA GLY A 89 -0.27 -23.04 18.99
C GLY A 89 -1.28 -23.02 17.84
N GLY A 90 -0.90 -22.50 16.66
CA GLY A 90 -1.77 -22.38 15.49
C GLY A 90 -2.82 -21.25 15.58
N LYS A 91 -2.68 -20.37 16.57
CA LYS A 91 -3.50 -19.17 16.76
C LYS A 91 -2.68 -17.91 16.54
N GLN A 92 -3.35 -16.84 16.14
CA GLN A 92 -2.73 -15.53 15.93
C GLN A 92 -3.15 -14.57 17.05
N TYR A 93 -2.15 -13.89 17.62
CA TYR A 93 -2.32 -12.95 18.70
C TYR A 93 -1.71 -11.61 18.34
N LEU A 94 -2.47 -10.54 18.59
CA LEU A 94 -2.02 -9.16 18.46
C LEU A 94 -1.60 -8.65 19.85
N TYR A 95 -0.34 -8.25 19.97
CA TYR A 95 0.23 -7.62 21.14
C TYR A 95 0.24 -6.12 20.91
N ILE A 96 -0.49 -5.37 21.73
CA ILE A 96 -0.73 -3.94 21.58
C ILE A 96 -0.14 -3.23 22.78
N GLU A 97 0.92 -2.45 22.57
CA GLU A 97 1.48 -1.61 23.62
C GLU A 97 0.60 -0.37 23.80
N GLN A 98 0.22 -0.08 25.04
CA GLN A 98 -0.50 1.13 25.41
C GLN A 98 0.47 2.12 26.06
N ALA A 99 0.36 3.39 25.65
CA ALA A 99 1.21 4.47 26.14
C ALA A 99 1.06 4.70 27.67
N SER A 100 1.89 5.58 28.23
CA SER A 100 1.69 6.14 29.58
C SER A 100 1.64 5.12 30.73
N LYS A 101 2.49 4.09 30.71
CA LYS A 101 2.60 3.03 31.75
C LYS A 101 1.43 2.05 31.80
N GLU A 102 0.52 2.06 30.82
CA GLU A 102 -0.61 1.13 30.82
C GLU A 102 -0.27 -0.28 30.34
N GLY A 103 0.89 -0.46 29.71
CA GLY A 103 1.44 -1.78 29.44
C GLY A 103 1.06 -2.33 28.07
N LEU A 104 0.49 -3.52 28.04
CA LEU A 104 0.27 -4.35 26.85
C LEU A 104 -1.10 -5.02 26.96
N VAL A 105 -1.83 -4.97 25.86
CA VAL A 105 -3.06 -5.71 25.66
C VAL A 105 -2.77 -6.82 24.66
N ILE A 106 -3.16 -8.04 25.01
CA ILE A 106 -3.05 -9.19 24.13
C ILE A 106 -4.45 -9.54 23.66
N VAL A 107 -4.61 -9.60 22.33
CA VAL A 107 -5.87 -9.85 21.64
C VAL A 107 -5.72 -11.13 20.82
N ASP A 108 -6.62 -12.09 21.00
CA ASP A 108 -6.77 -13.21 20.07
C ASP A 108 -7.43 -12.70 18.79
N VAL A 109 -6.71 -12.82 17.67
CA VAL A 109 -7.14 -12.41 16.33
C VAL A 109 -7.20 -13.59 15.37
N THR A 110 -7.22 -14.83 15.90
CA THR A 110 -7.34 -16.06 15.11
C THR A 110 -8.58 -16.04 14.21
N LYS A 111 -9.68 -15.46 14.72
CA LYS A 111 -10.87 -15.12 13.93
C LYS A 111 -10.91 -13.61 13.72
N PRO A 112 -10.58 -13.08 12.54
CA PRO A 112 -10.41 -11.65 12.34
C PRO A 112 -11.74 -10.85 12.42
N ASN A 113 -12.88 -11.52 12.27
CA ASN A 113 -14.22 -10.94 12.45
C ASN A 113 -14.72 -11.01 13.91
N GLU A 114 -14.04 -11.76 14.78
CA GLU A 114 -14.41 -11.96 16.19
C GLU A 114 -13.18 -11.77 17.12
N PRO A 115 -12.45 -10.64 17.04
CA PRO A 115 -11.28 -10.42 17.90
C PRO A 115 -11.68 -10.29 19.38
N SER A 116 -10.87 -10.82 20.29
CA SER A 116 -11.16 -10.79 21.72
C SER A 116 -9.92 -10.52 22.58
N VAL A 117 -10.06 -9.66 23.60
CA VAL A 117 -8.98 -9.40 24.55
C VAL A 117 -8.83 -10.62 25.47
N ILE A 118 -7.64 -11.22 25.50
CA ILE A 118 -7.34 -12.35 26.38
C ILE A 118 -6.61 -11.92 27.66
N LYS A 119 -5.80 -10.85 27.58
CA LYS A 119 -4.98 -10.40 28.70
C LYS A 119 -4.71 -8.91 28.60
N ARG A 120 -4.70 -8.26 29.76
CA ARG A 120 -4.08 -6.96 29.97
C ARG A 120 -3.02 -7.14 31.02
N VAL A 121 -1.83 -6.65 30.73
CA VAL A 121 -0.74 -6.69 31.69
C VAL A 121 -0.34 -5.25 31.99
N ALA A 122 -0.21 -4.96 33.26
CA ALA A 122 0.40 -3.73 33.72
C ALA A 122 1.86 -4.05 34.03
N TRP A 123 2.78 -3.23 33.54
CA TRP A 123 4.18 -3.30 33.93
C TRP A 123 4.41 -2.18 34.95
N PRO A 124 4.20 -2.46 36.25
CA PRO A 124 4.34 -1.43 37.27
C PRO A 124 5.77 -0.88 37.28
N ASN A 125 5.83 0.43 37.55
CA ASN A 125 6.99 1.25 37.91
C ASN A 125 7.89 1.81 36.80
N GLU A 126 7.80 1.39 35.55
CA GLU A 126 8.66 1.95 34.49
C GLU A 126 7.88 2.07 33.19
N ALA A 127 8.04 3.20 32.53
CA ALA A 127 7.10 3.66 31.53
C ALA A 127 7.18 2.89 30.21
N SER A 128 6.02 2.48 29.70
CA SER A 128 5.77 2.21 28.28
C SER A 128 5.87 3.51 27.43
N THR A 129 6.82 4.40 27.76
CA THR A 129 7.10 5.62 26.99
C THR A 129 8.27 5.45 26.04
N GLY A 130 8.88 4.28 25.97
CA GLY A 130 9.93 4.02 24.98
C GLY A 130 9.53 2.93 24.00
N LYS A 131 10.50 2.16 23.52
CA LYS A 131 10.35 1.28 22.35
C LYS A 131 10.24 -0.17 22.78
N LEU A 132 9.23 -0.86 22.27
CA LEU A 132 9.17 -2.32 22.30
C LEU A 132 9.79 -2.88 21.01
N GLN A 133 10.76 -3.78 21.13
CA GLN A 133 11.43 -4.45 20.02
C GLN A 133 11.33 -5.96 20.18
N MET A 134 10.81 -6.64 19.15
CA MET A 134 10.91 -8.10 19.07
C MET A 134 12.33 -8.51 18.68
N VAL A 135 12.88 -9.49 19.41
CA VAL A 135 14.18 -10.13 19.13
C VAL A 135 13.96 -11.51 18.50
N GLY A 136 12.93 -12.22 18.95
CA GLY A 136 12.53 -13.52 18.40
C GLY A 136 12.14 -14.51 19.48
N ALA A 137 11.44 -15.57 19.10
CA ALA A 137 10.87 -16.61 19.97
C ALA A 137 9.89 -16.05 20.99
N GLY A 138 9.12 -15.03 20.59
CA GLY A 138 8.31 -14.24 21.49
C GLY A 138 9.13 -13.44 22.53
N LEU A 139 10.46 -13.35 22.40
CA LEU A 139 11.27 -12.48 23.25
C LEU A 139 11.23 -11.05 22.73
N ALA A 140 11.06 -10.09 23.65
CA ALA A 140 11.07 -8.68 23.35
C ALA A 140 11.94 -7.88 24.33
N LEU A 141 12.44 -6.73 23.87
CA LEU A 141 13.09 -5.71 24.69
C LEU A 141 12.18 -4.50 24.76
N ALA A 142 11.76 -4.13 25.97
CA ALA A 142 11.12 -2.86 26.23
C ALA A 142 12.18 -1.87 26.75
N THR A 143 12.33 -0.73 26.10
CA THR A 143 13.28 0.30 26.52
C THR A 143 12.55 1.57 26.92
N ALA A 144 13.07 2.32 27.89
CA ALA A 144 12.55 3.63 28.28
C ALA A 144 13.67 4.54 28.78
N PRO A 145 13.66 5.84 28.44
CA PRO A 145 14.63 6.79 29.00
C PRO A 145 14.57 6.80 30.53
N ASP A 146 15.72 6.84 31.19
CA ASP A 146 15.76 7.00 32.64
C ASP A 146 15.29 8.44 32.98
N GLY A 147 14.23 8.58 33.79
CA GLY A 147 13.52 9.85 34.03
C GLY A 147 14.29 10.94 34.80
N GLY A 148 15.62 10.88 34.85
CA GLY A 148 16.50 11.87 35.50
C GLY A 148 17.70 12.24 34.63
N SER A 149 18.66 13.00 35.20
CA SER A 149 19.99 13.25 34.59
C SER A 149 20.84 11.97 34.58
N GLY A 150 20.27 10.87 34.09
CA GLY A 150 20.84 9.54 33.92
C GLY A 150 21.96 9.62 32.90
N LEU A 151 23.07 10.18 33.36
CA LEU A 151 24.30 10.34 32.62
C LEU A 151 25.31 9.41 33.25
N VAL A 152 25.65 8.33 32.57
CA VAL A 152 26.86 7.58 32.90
C VAL A 152 27.98 8.20 32.09
N GLY A 153 28.89 8.91 32.76
CA GLY A 153 30.00 9.60 32.09
C GLY A 153 29.57 10.67 31.07
N GLY A 154 28.38 11.26 31.23
CA GLY A 154 27.83 12.26 30.30
C GLY A 154 26.95 11.69 29.19
N TYR A 155 26.74 10.37 29.12
CA TYR A 155 25.91 9.73 28.11
C TYR A 155 24.50 9.42 28.63
N PRO A 156 23.43 9.72 27.86
CA PRO A 156 22.07 9.40 28.26
C PRO A 156 21.90 7.89 28.46
N THR A 157 21.22 7.52 29.53
CA THR A 157 20.91 6.13 29.85
C THR A 157 19.43 5.81 29.68
N GLN A 158 19.16 4.51 29.55
CA GLN A 158 17.83 3.96 29.48
C GLN A 158 17.71 2.74 30.39
N SER A 159 16.47 2.45 30.75
CA SER A 159 16.07 1.16 31.29
C SER A 159 15.78 0.21 30.12
N VAL A 160 16.20 -1.05 30.25
CA VAL A 160 15.92 -2.12 29.29
C VAL A 160 15.34 -3.30 30.04
N ARG A 161 14.16 -3.76 29.61
CA ARG A 161 13.49 -4.91 30.19
C ARG A 161 13.34 -6.00 29.15
N VAL A 162 13.79 -7.19 29.50
CA VAL A 162 13.65 -8.40 28.68
C VAL A 162 12.32 -9.05 29.02
N LEU A 163 11.48 -9.23 28.01
CA LEU A 163 10.13 -9.77 28.12
C LEU A 163 10.03 -11.09 27.38
N ASP A 164 9.38 -12.06 28.01
CA ASP A 164 8.93 -13.30 27.40
C ASP A 164 7.44 -13.17 27.08
N LEU A 165 7.15 -13.08 25.79
CA LEU A 165 5.82 -12.99 25.18
C LEU A 165 5.52 -14.26 24.35
N SER A 166 6.24 -15.36 24.60
CA SER A 166 6.06 -16.62 23.85
C SER A 166 4.74 -17.31 24.17
N ASP A 167 4.20 -17.11 25.38
CA ASP A 167 2.89 -17.58 25.82
C ASP A 167 1.93 -16.38 25.97
N PRO A 168 0.93 -16.22 25.09
CA PRO A 168 -0.01 -15.11 25.12
C PRO A 168 -0.90 -15.09 26.37
N ALA A 169 -1.07 -16.22 27.06
CA ALA A 169 -1.81 -16.28 28.33
C ALA A 169 -0.94 -15.85 29.52
N ASN A 170 0.40 -15.96 29.38
CA ASN A 170 1.36 -15.75 30.45
C ASN A 170 2.59 -14.93 30.03
N PRO A 171 2.40 -13.70 29.50
CA PRO A 171 3.52 -12.79 29.25
C PRO A 171 4.20 -12.41 30.58
N ARG A 172 5.54 -12.36 30.59
CA ARG A 172 6.30 -12.04 31.81
C ARG A 172 7.57 -11.26 31.53
N ALA A 173 8.01 -10.47 32.50
CA ALA A 173 9.34 -9.90 32.49
C ALA A 173 10.35 -10.93 33.01
N LEU A 174 11.45 -11.12 32.29
CA LEU A 174 12.54 -12.01 32.67
C LEU A 174 13.61 -11.28 33.48
N GLN A 175 14.01 -10.09 33.01
CA GLN A 175 15.09 -9.32 33.62
C GLN A 175 14.94 -7.84 33.28
N SER A 176 15.40 -6.97 34.17
CA SER A 176 15.49 -5.52 33.96
C SER A 176 16.94 -5.06 34.15
N PHE A 177 17.36 -4.11 33.34
CA PHE A 177 18.65 -3.44 33.40
C PHE A 177 18.40 -1.93 33.48
N SER A 178 19.09 -1.24 34.36
CA SER A 178 19.07 0.22 34.49
C SER A 178 20.39 0.82 34.05
N GLY A 179 20.41 2.11 33.70
CA GLY A 179 21.65 2.79 33.34
C GLY A 179 22.27 2.26 32.06
N VAL A 180 21.47 1.63 31.19
CA VAL A 180 21.95 1.02 29.94
C VAL A 180 22.38 2.11 28.99
N THR A 181 23.59 2.00 28.47
CA THR A 181 24.19 2.93 27.51
C THR A 181 24.16 2.38 26.08
N SER A 182 24.17 1.05 25.92
CA SER A 182 24.12 0.42 24.60
C SER A 182 23.51 -0.98 24.64
N VAL A 183 22.84 -1.35 23.56
CA VAL A 183 22.29 -2.68 23.30
C VAL A 183 22.66 -3.09 21.88
N LEU A 184 23.16 -4.31 21.71
CA LEU A 184 23.47 -4.91 20.41
C LEU A 184 22.85 -6.31 20.33
N GLU A 185 22.06 -6.55 19.29
CA GLU A 185 21.53 -7.86 18.94
C GLU A 185 22.50 -8.59 17.99
N ASP A 186 22.68 -9.88 18.22
CA ASP A 186 23.45 -10.79 17.37
C ASP A 186 22.60 -12.02 17.06
N ASP A 187 21.70 -11.85 16.09
CA ASP A 187 20.75 -12.85 15.62
C ASP A 187 21.47 -14.13 15.20
N GLY A 188 22.66 -14.01 14.59
CA GLY A 188 23.45 -15.13 14.10
C GLY A 188 23.92 -16.08 15.21
N ARG A 189 24.06 -15.57 16.45
CA ARG A 189 24.43 -16.38 17.63
C ARG A 189 23.31 -16.49 18.67
N ASN A 190 22.16 -15.90 18.39
CA ASN A 190 21.04 -15.72 19.33
C ASN A 190 21.49 -15.05 20.64
N LEU A 191 22.26 -13.97 20.52
CA LEU A 191 22.80 -13.24 21.66
C LEU A 191 22.33 -11.79 21.68
N ILE A 192 22.20 -11.23 22.89
CA ILE A 192 22.00 -9.80 23.12
C ILE A 192 23.11 -9.33 24.05
N TYR A 193 23.81 -8.28 23.65
CA TYR A 193 24.81 -7.61 24.44
C TYR A 193 24.22 -6.32 25.02
N ILE A 194 24.35 -6.13 26.33
CA ILE A 194 23.86 -4.93 27.02
C ILE A 194 25.00 -4.35 27.84
N THR A 195 25.28 -3.06 27.71
CA THR A 195 26.29 -2.38 28.53
C THR A 195 25.68 -1.31 29.42
N ASN A 196 26.12 -1.25 30.66
CA ASN A 196 25.81 -0.18 31.62
C ASN A 196 27.07 0.16 32.44
N ASN A 197 26.93 0.92 33.52
CA ASN A 197 28.01 1.25 34.45
C ASN A 197 28.57 0.03 35.23
N GLU A 198 27.89 -1.11 35.20
CA GLU A 198 28.32 -2.35 35.87
C GLU A 198 29.16 -3.25 34.94
N GLY A 199 29.11 -3.01 33.62
CA GLY A 199 29.90 -3.72 32.63
C GLY A 199 29.07 -4.24 31.46
N LEU A 200 29.47 -5.39 30.93
CA LEU A 200 28.83 -6.06 29.80
C LEU A 200 28.01 -7.26 30.27
N TRP A 201 26.74 -7.29 29.88
CA TRP A 201 25.85 -8.42 30.01
C TRP A 201 25.73 -9.12 28.67
N VAL A 202 25.77 -10.46 28.68
CA VAL A 202 25.59 -11.30 27.50
C VAL A 202 24.42 -12.23 27.76
N LEU A 203 23.32 -11.99 27.05
CA LEU A 203 22.11 -12.79 27.14
C LEU A 203 22.06 -13.73 25.94
N ARG A 204 21.58 -14.96 26.16
CA ARG A 204 21.26 -15.91 25.10
C ARG A 204 19.77 -16.08 25.02
N HIS A 205 19.22 -16.09 23.81
CA HIS A 205 17.82 -16.43 23.56
C HIS A 205 17.68 -17.67 22.70
N LYS A 206 16.47 -18.21 22.65
CA LYS A 206 16.14 -19.34 21.77
C LYS A 206 15.91 -18.81 20.36
N GLN A 207 16.29 -19.62 19.38
CA GLN A 207 15.94 -19.39 17.99
C GLN A 207 14.48 -19.78 17.76
N GLU A 208 13.71 -18.97 17.01
CA GLU A 208 12.45 -19.45 16.46
C GLU A 208 12.73 -20.52 15.42
N GLN A 209 12.22 -21.72 15.66
CA GLN A 209 12.11 -22.70 14.61
C GLN A 209 10.85 -22.35 13.84
N PRO A 210 10.94 -21.96 12.55
CA PRO A 210 9.75 -21.57 11.81
C PRO A 210 8.79 -22.75 11.73
N ALA A 211 7.48 -22.48 11.92
CA ALA A 211 6.43 -23.48 11.86
C ALA A 211 6.34 -24.20 10.51
N PHE A 212 7.00 -23.66 9.49
CA PHE A 212 7.24 -24.31 8.20
C PHE A 212 8.75 -24.31 7.89
N PRO A 213 9.33 -25.42 7.41
CA PRO A 213 10.67 -25.37 6.86
C PRO A 213 10.70 -24.33 5.74
N ARG A 214 11.74 -23.51 5.75
CA ARG A 214 12.04 -22.56 4.67
C ARG A 214 11.94 -23.32 3.36
N TRP A 215 11.16 -22.81 2.39
CA TRP A 215 10.97 -23.45 1.08
C TRP A 215 12.33 -23.85 0.50
N ASP A 216 12.58 -25.16 0.43
CA ASP A 216 13.75 -25.72 -0.22
C ASP A 216 13.37 -26.11 -1.65
N PRO A 217 13.87 -25.39 -2.68
CA PRO A 217 13.57 -25.69 -4.07
C PRO A 217 14.02 -27.10 -4.51
N GLU A 218 14.87 -27.78 -3.73
CA GLU A 218 15.33 -29.14 -4.02
C GLU A 218 14.35 -30.23 -3.52
N THR A 219 13.47 -29.92 -2.58
CA THR A 219 12.47 -30.89 -2.06
C THR A 219 11.19 -30.90 -2.89
N ARG A 220 11.29 -31.20 -4.19
CA ARG A 220 10.09 -31.44 -5.02
C ARG A 220 9.59 -32.87 -4.76
N PRO A 221 8.35 -33.10 -4.29
CA PRO A 221 7.76 -34.43 -4.36
C PRO A 221 7.65 -34.80 -5.85
N THR A 222 8.33 -35.87 -6.25
CA THR A 222 8.29 -36.39 -7.61
C THR A 222 6.86 -36.78 -7.95
N ARG A 223 6.29 -36.12 -8.96
CA ARG A 223 4.97 -36.42 -9.49
C ARG A 223 5.04 -37.80 -10.15
N THR A 224 4.72 -38.86 -9.41
CA THR A 224 4.58 -40.19 -9.99
C THR A 224 3.24 -40.26 -10.72
N THR A 225 3.36 -40.14 -12.05
CA THR A 225 2.58 -40.73 -13.15
C THR A 225 1.08 -40.99 -12.98
N GLU A 226 0.33 -40.42 -13.93
CA GLU A 226 -1.06 -40.66 -14.27
C GLU A 226 -1.46 -42.14 -14.43
N GLY A 227 -2.75 -42.43 -14.21
CA GLY A 227 -3.48 -43.36 -15.06
C GLY A 227 -4.18 -44.55 -14.38
N LYS A 228 -5.43 -44.34 -13.93
CA LYS A 228 -6.57 -45.20 -14.31
C LYS A 228 -7.91 -44.67 -13.81
N LEU A 229 -8.71 -44.15 -14.75
CA LEU A 229 -10.16 -44.29 -14.68
C LEU A 229 -10.50 -45.79 -14.69
N ALA A 230 -11.34 -46.22 -13.75
CA ALA A 230 -12.23 -47.36 -13.96
C ALA A 230 -13.48 -47.19 -13.11
N GLN A 231 -14.60 -46.98 -13.79
CA GLN A 231 -15.95 -47.15 -13.27
C GLN A 231 -16.17 -48.58 -12.77
N LYS A 232 -16.91 -48.73 -11.68
CA LYS A 232 -17.78 -49.88 -11.37
C LYS A 232 -18.91 -49.32 -10.49
N VAL A 233 -20.06 -48.98 -11.06
CA VAL A 233 -21.21 -49.82 -11.40
C VAL A 233 -21.79 -50.52 -10.18
N THR A 234 -22.96 -50.01 -9.81
CA THR A 234 -24.03 -50.51 -8.95
C THR A 234 -24.27 -52.02 -9.08
N THR A 235 -24.41 -52.71 -7.95
CA THR A 235 -25.51 -53.65 -7.64
C THR A 235 -25.60 -53.74 -6.12
#